data_AF-A0A954UX26-F1
#
_entry.id   AF-A0A954UX26-F1
#
_cell.length_a   1.000
_cell.length_b   1.000
_cell.length_c   1.000
_cell.angle_alpha   90.00
_cell.angle_beta   90.00
_cell.angle_gamma   90.00
#
_symmetry.space_group_name_H-M   'P 1'
#
loop_
_entity.id
_entity.type
_entity.pdbx_description
1 polymer ?
#
loop_
_entity_poly.entity_id
_entity_poly.type
_entity_poly.pdbx_seq_one_letter_code
_entity_poly.pdbx_strand_id
1 'polypeptide(L)'
;MQTHKLTIAPIVVMLILAAIGCDEEENKRLAEMAERHLERQAEQNRQVTELQREVAEGSRRLVEADAQARQEMVALQREVQAERTEVGRQRDLLEGERRDLAAKRRLDPIIAAAITNIGLLLACLLPLVLCWYLLQRRVEPADDQAVAEVLLEDLVTDRPLLLPRSKNVRAIGLHASNSDSRPPDDPDPIENST
;
A
#
# COMPACT_ATOMS: atom_id res chain seq x y z
N MET A 1 23.67 113.00 17.88
CA MET A 1 22.40 112.89 17.13
C MET A 1 22.56 112.43 15.66
N GLN A 2 23.71 111.89 15.24
CA GLN A 2 23.97 111.57 13.82
C GLN A 2 23.87 110.05 13.50
N THR A 3 23.84 109.18 14.52
CA THR A 3 23.82 107.72 14.37
C THR A 3 22.43 107.16 14.05
N HIS A 4 21.33 107.78 14.52
CA HIS A 4 19.97 107.33 14.19
C HIS A 4 19.59 107.59 12.72
N LYS A 5 20.11 108.66 12.10
CA LYS A 5 19.81 108.96 10.68
C LYS A 5 20.40 107.91 9.73
N LEU A 6 21.51 107.27 10.10
CA LEU A 6 22.17 106.25 9.28
C LEU A 6 21.50 104.87 9.39
N THR A 7 20.85 104.54 10.52
CA THR A 7 20.11 103.27 10.71
C THR A 7 18.65 103.36 10.26
N ILE A 8 18.04 104.55 10.30
CA ILE A 8 16.66 104.75 9.84
C ILE A 8 16.57 104.64 8.30
N ALA A 9 17.59 105.10 7.57
CA ALA A 9 17.61 105.03 6.11
C ALA A 9 17.43 103.61 5.53
N PRO A 10 18.21 102.58 5.94
CA PRO A 10 18.02 101.22 5.43
C PRO A 10 16.69 100.60 5.88
N ILE A 11 16.20 100.90 7.09
CA ILE A 11 14.91 100.39 7.59
C ILE A 11 13.76 100.97 6.80
N VAL A 12 13.77 102.28 6.52
CA VAL A 12 12.75 102.96 5.71
C VAL A 12 12.79 102.45 4.27
N VAL A 13 13.98 102.25 3.69
CA VAL A 13 14.11 101.63 2.37
C VAL A 13 13.56 100.20 2.37
N MET A 14 13.83 99.39 3.39
CA MET A 14 13.31 98.02 3.50
C MET A 14 11.78 97.98 3.66
N LEU A 15 11.22 98.90 4.46
CA LEU A 15 9.76 99.08 4.60
C LEU A 15 9.10 99.56 3.30
N ILE A 16 9.76 100.45 2.55
CA ILE A 16 9.28 100.91 1.25
C ILE A 16 9.35 99.77 0.23
N LEU A 17 10.43 98.97 0.20
CA LEU A 17 10.52 97.80 -0.67
C LEU A 17 9.48 96.72 -0.31
N ALA A 18 9.19 96.53 0.99
CA ALA A 18 8.13 95.61 1.43
C ALA A 18 6.72 96.14 1.09
N ALA A 19 6.51 97.45 1.15
CA ALA A 19 5.24 98.09 0.81
C ALA A 19 4.98 98.11 -0.71
N ILE A 20 6.01 98.24 -1.55
CA ILE A 20 5.89 98.15 -3.03
C ILE A 20 5.55 96.73 -3.48
N GLY A 21 5.92 95.70 -2.71
CA GLY A 21 5.53 94.31 -2.97
C GLY A 21 4.17 93.90 -2.35
N CYS A 22 3.59 94.74 -1.51
CA CYS A 22 2.20 94.60 -1.05
C CYS A 22 1.28 95.42 -1.96
N ASP A 23 1.31 95.10 -3.25
CA ASP A 23 0.32 95.65 -4.15
C ASP A 23 -1.02 94.97 -3.86
N GLU A 24 -2.01 95.76 -3.47
CA GLU A 24 -3.35 95.31 -3.08
C GLU A 24 -4.04 94.55 -4.23
N GLU A 25 -3.61 94.81 -5.47
CA GLU A 25 -4.07 94.13 -6.69
C GLU A 25 -3.44 92.74 -6.89
N GLU A 26 -2.17 92.54 -6.50
CA GLU A 26 -1.46 91.25 -6.62
C GLU A 26 -1.95 90.25 -5.57
N ASN A 27 -2.15 90.71 -4.34
CA ASN A 27 -2.76 89.91 -3.27
C ASN A 27 -4.19 89.47 -3.62
N LYS A 28 -4.95 90.32 -4.31
CA LYS A 28 -6.30 90.01 -4.77
C LYS A 28 -6.31 88.91 -5.84
N ARG A 29 -5.34 88.94 -6.77
CA ARG A 29 -5.14 87.87 -7.77
C ARG A 29 -4.69 86.56 -7.15
N LEU A 30 -3.83 86.59 -6.14
CA LEU A 30 -3.39 85.39 -5.41
C LEU A 30 -4.55 84.77 -4.63
N ALA A 31 -5.37 85.59 -3.96
CA ALA A 31 -6.57 85.13 -3.27
C ALA A 31 -7.57 84.50 -4.25
N GLU A 32 -7.83 85.15 -5.38
CA GLU A 32 -8.72 84.62 -6.42
C GLU A 32 -8.19 83.32 -7.04
N MET A 33 -6.87 83.21 -7.25
CA MET A 33 -6.25 81.98 -7.75
C MET A 33 -6.35 80.85 -6.72
N ALA A 34 -6.12 81.12 -5.44
CA ALA A 34 -6.29 80.16 -4.35
C ALA A 34 -7.74 79.67 -4.24
N GLU A 35 -8.71 80.57 -4.36
CA GLU A 35 -10.14 80.24 -4.35
C GLU A 35 -10.52 79.31 -5.51
N ARG A 36 -10.04 79.61 -6.72
CA ARG A 36 -10.22 78.72 -7.90
C ARG A 36 -9.51 77.37 -7.76
N HIS A 37 -8.44 77.28 -6.97
CA HIS A 37 -7.77 76.00 -6.69
C HIS A 37 -8.55 75.20 -5.64
N LEU A 38 -9.12 75.85 -4.63
CA LEU A 38 -9.97 75.22 -3.62
C LEU A 38 -11.26 74.65 -4.23
N GLU A 39 -11.90 75.38 -5.15
CA GLU A 39 -13.09 74.87 -5.86
C GLU A 39 -12.77 73.61 -6.68
N ARG A 40 -11.68 73.65 -7.49
CA ARG A 40 -11.24 72.49 -8.27
C ARG A 40 -10.81 71.32 -7.37
N GLN A 41 -10.18 71.60 -6.24
CA GLN A 41 -9.78 70.58 -5.27
C GLN A 41 -11.00 69.97 -4.58
N ALA A 42 -12.04 70.74 -4.28
CA ALA A 42 -13.29 70.23 -3.73
C ALA A 42 -14.00 69.28 -4.72
N GLU A 43 -14.03 69.63 -6.00
CA GLU A 43 -14.56 68.76 -7.05
C GLU A 43 -13.73 67.48 -7.23
N GLN A 44 -12.40 67.59 -7.25
CA GLN A 44 -11.51 66.42 -7.28
C GLN A 44 -11.68 65.54 -6.05
N ASN A 45 -11.82 66.14 -4.87
CA ASN A 45 -11.98 65.39 -3.62
C ASN A 45 -13.30 64.60 -3.60
N ARG A 46 -14.37 65.13 -4.22
CA ARG A 46 -15.62 64.37 -4.41
C ARG A 46 -15.40 63.13 -5.28
N GLN A 47 -14.77 63.28 -6.44
CA GLN A 47 -14.49 62.16 -7.34
C GLN A 47 -13.55 61.13 -6.68
N VAL A 48 -12.54 61.59 -5.95
CA VAL A 48 -11.63 60.71 -5.19
C VAL A 48 -12.38 59.96 -4.09
N THR A 49 -13.32 60.60 -3.40
CA THR A 49 -14.13 59.95 -2.37
C THR A 49 -15.04 58.85 -2.96
N GLU A 50 -15.64 59.11 -4.14
CA GLU A 50 -16.45 58.12 -4.86
C GLU A 50 -15.60 56.91 -5.29
N LEU A 51 -14.44 57.16 -5.90
CA LEU A 51 -13.51 56.09 -6.29
C LEU A 51 -12.99 55.30 -5.10
N GLN A 52 -12.63 55.97 -4.00
CA GLN A 52 -12.21 55.28 -2.77
C GLN A 52 -13.32 54.40 -2.21
N ARG A 53 -14.58 54.85 -2.29
CA ARG A 53 -15.71 54.04 -1.86
C ARG A 53 -15.88 52.80 -2.74
N GLU A 54 -15.82 52.96 -4.06
CA GLU A 54 -15.91 51.82 -4.99
C GLU A 54 -14.74 50.83 -4.78
N VAL A 55 -13.52 51.32 -4.60
CA VAL A 55 -12.34 50.50 -4.32
C VAL A 55 -12.47 49.80 -2.96
N ALA A 56 -13.00 50.47 -1.93
CA ALA A 56 -13.23 49.85 -0.62
C ALA A 56 -14.30 48.76 -0.69
N GLU A 57 -15.40 49.00 -1.41
CA GLU A 57 -16.46 48.00 -1.64
C GLU A 57 -15.94 46.81 -2.46
N GLY A 58 -15.16 47.06 -3.52
CA GLY A 58 -14.51 46.02 -4.32
C GLY A 58 -13.49 45.21 -3.52
N SER A 59 -12.63 45.88 -2.76
CA SER A 59 -11.64 45.24 -1.89
C SER A 59 -12.31 44.39 -0.82
N ARG A 60 -13.41 44.85 -0.23
CA ARG A 60 -14.18 44.08 0.75
C ARG A 60 -14.73 42.80 0.14
N ARG A 61 -15.33 42.86 -1.05
CA ARG A 61 -15.84 41.66 -1.75
C ARG A 61 -14.73 40.67 -2.09
N LEU A 62 -13.57 41.18 -2.53
CA LEU A 62 -12.38 40.36 -2.81
C LEU A 62 -11.87 39.65 -1.55
N VAL A 63 -11.82 40.36 -0.42
CA VAL A 63 -11.38 39.78 0.86
C VAL A 63 -12.38 38.76 1.38
N GLU A 64 -13.68 39.02 1.27
CA GLU A 64 -14.74 38.06 1.64
C GLU A 64 -14.65 36.79 0.78
N ALA A 65 -14.44 36.92 -0.53
CA ALA A 65 -14.25 35.80 -1.44
C ALA A 65 -12.94 35.03 -1.17
N ASP A 66 -11.82 35.71 -0.91
CA ASP A 66 -10.54 35.07 -0.56
C ASP A 66 -10.65 34.33 0.78
N ALA A 67 -11.32 34.94 1.77
CA ALA A 67 -11.55 34.30 3.06
C ALA A 67 -12.39 33.02 2.91
N GLN A 68 -13.44 33.05 2.10
CA GLN A 68 -14.26 31.87 1.80
C GLN A 68 -13.44 30.80 1.06
N ALA A 69 -12.69 31.18 0.02
CA ALA A 69 -11.85 30.25 -0.74
C ALA A 69 -10.79 29.57 0.16
N ARG A 70 -10.20 30.31 1.11
CA ARG A 70 -9.27 29.74 2.10
C ARG A 70 -9.96 28.75 3.04
N GLN A 71 -11.19 29.04 3.47
CA GLN A 71 -11.96 28.11 4.31
C GLN A 71 -12.27 26.81 3.56
N GLU A 72 -12.71 26.91 2.29
CA GLU A 72 -12.98 25.76 1.43
C GLU A 72 -11.71 24.95 1.18
N MET A 73 -10.57 25.60 0.90
CA MET A 73 -9.28 24.94 0.74
C MET A 73 -8.86 24.16 2.00
N VAL A 74 -9.02 24.76 3.18
CA VAL A 74 -8.71 24.08 4.46
C VAL A 74 -9.64 22.90 4.71
N ALA A 75 -10.93 23.03 4.36
CA ALA A 75 -11.88 21.93 4.47
C ALA A 75 -11.49 20.75 3.56
N LEU A 76 -11.18 21.02 2.29
CA LEU A 76 -10.72 20.01 1.33
C LEU A 76 -9.41 19.36 1.77
N GLN A 77 -8.45 20.13 2.29
CA GLN A 77 -7.19 19.57 2.80
C GLN A 77 -7.41 18.61 3.98
N ARG A 78 -8.34 18.93 4.88
CA ARG A 78 -8.70 18.04 6.00
C ARG A 78 -9.34 16.75 5.50
N GLU A 79 -10.24 16.85 4.53
CA GLU A 79 -10.90 15.68 3.93
C GLU A 79 -9.88 14.77 3.22
N VAL A 80 -8.99 15.34 2.40
CA VAL A 80 -7.91 14.59 1.73
C VAL A 80 -6.97 13.94 2.75
N GLN A 81 -6.66 14.61 3.87
CA GLN A 81 -5.85 14.01 4.93
C GLN A 81 -6.56 12.84 5.60
N ALA A 82 -7.86 12.96 5.88
CA ALA A 82 -8.67 11.88 6.46
C ALA A 82 -8.81 10.69 5.52
N GLU A 83 -8.99 10.94 4.21
CA GLU A 83 -9.03 9.88 3.21
C GLU A 83 -7.67 9.16 3.12
N ARG A 84 -6.56 9.91 3.12
CA ARG A 84 -5.22 9.32 3.08
C ARG A 84 -4.92 8.45 4.30
N THR A 85 -5.36 8.83 5.50
CA THR A 85 -5.15 8.01 6.69
C THR A 85 -5.98 6.72 6.64
N GLU A 86 -7.23 6.78 6.16
CA GLU A 86 -8.05 5.59 6.00
C GLU A 86 -7.51 4.66 4.92
N VAL A 87 -7.09 5.20 3.77
CA VAL A 87 -6.43 4.41 2.71
C VAL A 87 -5.14 3.78 3.23
N GLY A 88 -4.35 4.50 4.03
CA GLY A 88 -3.17 3.96 4.70
C GLY A 88 -3.51 2.77 5.60
N ARG A 89 -4.53 2.91 6.44
CA ARG A 89 -5.01 1.84 7.33
C ARG A 89 -5.49 0.62 6.54
N GLN A 90 -6.26 0.82 5.48
CA GLN A 90 -6.73 -0.26 4.62
C GLN A 90 -5.57 -0.97 3.92
N ARG A 91 -4.58 -0.20 3.45
CA ARG A 91 -3.38 -0.75 2.84
C ARG A 91 -2.58 -1.60 3.84
N ASP A 92 -2.39 -1.12 5.07
CA ASP A 92 -1.67 -1.87 6.10
C ASP A 92 -2.36 -3.19 6.45
N LEU A 93 -3.70 -3.18 6.51
CA LEU A 93 -4.50 -4.40 6.69
C LEU A 93 -4.29 -5.38 5.54
N LEU A 94 -4.38 -4.91 4.30
CA LEU A 94 -4.16 -5.74 3.10
C LEU A 94 -2.73 -6.28 3.01
N GLU A 95 -1.73 -5.47 3.38
CA GLU A 95 -0.34 -5.91 3.44
C GLU A 95 -0.13 -6.96 4.55
N GLY A 96 -0.81 -6.81 5.70
CA GLY A 96 -0.85 -7.81 6.77
C GLY A 96 -1.43 -9.14 6.29
N GLU A 97 -2.61 -9.11 5.67
CA GLU A 97 -3.27 -10.29 5.11
C GLU A 97 -2.41 -10.98 4.05
N ARG A 98 -1.75 -10.21 3.18
CA ARG A 98 -0.82 -10.77 2.17
C ARG A 98 0.36 -11.48 2.82
N ARG A 99 0.94 -10.91 3.89
CA ARG A 99 2.03 -11.56 4.63
C ARG A 99 1.55 -12.85 5.29
N ASP A 100 0.37 -12.86 5.89
CA ASP A 100 -0.21 -14.05 6.51
C ASP A 100 -0.50 -15.15 5.48
N LEU A 101 -1.04 -14.79 4.31
CA LEU A 101 -1.25 -15.75 3.22
C LEU A 101 0.07 -16.35 2.71
N ALA A 102 1.11 -15.52 2.58
CA ALA A 102 2.44 -16.00 2.19
C ALA A 102 3.05 -16.93 3.25
N ALA A 103 2.82 -16.64 4.54
CA ALA A 103 3.25 -17.51 5.64
C ALA A 103 2.51 -18.85 5.63
N LYS A 104 1.18 -18.85 5.44
CA LYS A 104 0.37 -20.08 5.33
C LYS A 104 0.82 -20.97 4.18
N ARG A 105 1.04 -20.40 2.99
CA ARG A 105 1.55 -21.15 1.82
C ARG A 105 2.92 -21.80 2.03
N ARG A 106 3.76 -21.27 2.93
CA ARG A 106 5.04 -21.92 3.28
C ARG A 106 4.86 -23.15 4.19
N LEU A 107 3.80 -23.19 4.99
CA LEU A 107 3.53 -24.29 5.92
C LEU A 107 2.78 -25.45 5.25
N ASP A 108 1.89 -25.17 4.30
CA ASP A 108 1.15 -26.18 3.54
C ASP A 108 2.03 -27.30 2.94
N PRO A 109 3.14 -27.01 2.23
CA PRO A 109 4.01 -28.07 1.69
C PRO A 109 4.75 -28.86 2.78
N ILE A 110 5.04 -28.24 3.93
CA ILE A 110 5.72 -28.90 5.05
C ILE A 110 4.78 -29.93 5.70
N ILE A 111 3.51 -29.56 5.90
CA ILE A 111 2.49 -30.44 6.48
C ILE A 111 2.20 -31.61 5.54
N ALA A 112 2.04 -31.34 4.24
CA ALA A 112 1.79 -32.38 3.24
C ALA A 112 2.95 -33.40 3.16
N ALA A 113 4.20 -32.92 3.17
CA ALA A 113 5.39 -33.77 3.18
C ALA A 113 5.49 -34.60 4.48
N ALA A 114 5.18 -34.00 5.64
CA ALA A 114 5.21 -34.69 6.92
C ALA A 114 4.21 -35.86 6.97
N ILE A 115 2.97 -35.65 6.51
CA ILE A 115 1.95 -36.71 6.46
C ILE A 115 2.39 -37.85 5.54
N THR A 116 2.95 -37.52 4.37
CA THR A 116 3.41 -38.52 3.40
C THR A 116 4.53 -39.37 3.97
N ASN A 117 5.52 -38.73 4.61
CA ASN A 117 6.64 -39.42 5.25
C ASN A 117 6.18 -40.32 6.40
N ILE A 118 5.24 -39.86 7.25
CA ILE A 118 4.66 -40.67 8.31
C ILE A 118 3.92 -41.88 7.74
N GLY A 119 3.13 -41.69 6.67
CA GLY A 119 2.43 -42.78 5.99
C GLY A 119 3.38 -43.83 5.43
N LEU A 120 4.50 -43.41 4.84
CA LEU A 120 5.52 -44.30 4.28
C LEU A 120 6.30 -45.04 5.37
N LEU A 121 6.63 -44.37 6.48
CA LEU A 121 7.23 -45.00 7.65
C LEU A 121 6.28 -46.06 8.24
N LEU A 122 5.00 -45.74 8.39
CA LEU A 122 4.01 -46.71 8.87
C LEU A 122 3.85 -47.89 7.90
N ALA A 123 3.78 -47.64 6.59
CA ALA A 123 3.71 -48.67 5.57
C ALA A 123 4.92 -49.61 5.57
N CYS A 124 6.12 -49.10 5.92
CA CYS A 124 7.34 -49.90 6.06
C CYS A 124 7.43 -50.62 7.42
N LEU A 125 6.99 -49.98 8.50
CA LEU A 125 6.97 -50.57 9.83
C LEU A 125 5.94 -51.71 9.94
N LEU A 126 4.81 -51.61 9.25
CA LEU A 126 3.74 -52.61 9.30
C LEU A 126 4.19 -54.03 8.92
N PRO A 127 4.89 -54.27 7.79
CA PRO A 127 5.44 -55.59 7.48
C PRO A 127 6.56 -55.99 8.43
N LEU A 128 7.39 -55.05 8.94
CA LEU A 128 8.42 -55.37 9.94
C LEU A 128 7.80 -55.86 11.24
N VAL A 129 6.77 -55.18 11.75
CA VAL A 129 6.02 -55.56 12.94
C VAL A 129 5.32 -56.89 12.72
N LEU A 130 4.77 -57.13 11.53
CA LEU A 130 4.16 -58.42 11.19
C LEU A 130 5.19 -59.55 11.21
N CYS A 131 6.36 -59.36 10.57
CA CYS A 131 7.46 -60.33 10.60
C CYS A 131 7.96 -60.58 12.02
N TRP A 132 8.13 -59.51 12.81
CA TRP A 132 8.50 -59.59 14.22
C TRP A 132 7.48 -60.35 15.04
N TYR A 133 6.18 -60.07 14.85
CA TYR A 133 5.09 -60.75 15.52
C TYR A 133 5.02 -62.25 15.16
N LEU A 134 5.19 -62.59 13.88
CA LEU A 134 5.27 -63.98 13.45
C LEU A 134 6.49 -64.71 14.02
N LEU A 135 7.62 -64.03 14.16
CA LEU A 135 8.84 -64.60 14.75
C LEU A 135 8.73 -64.76 16.27
N GLN A 136 8.06 -63.81 16.95
CA GLN A 136 7.77 -63.88 18.38
C GLN A 136 6.69 -64.90 18.73
N ARG A 137 5.76 -65.16 17.80
CA ARG A 137 4.91 -66.35 17.81
C ARG A 137 5.79 -67.55 17.48
N ARG A 138 6.75 -67.83 18.39
CA ARG A 138 7.47 -69.08 18.48
C ARG A 138 6.45 -70.17 18.19
N VAL A 139 6.68 -70.88 17.11
CA VAL A 139 6.09 -72.18 16.83
C VAL A 139 6.13 -72.92 18.17
N GLU A 140 4.96 -73.18 18.74
CA GLU A 140 4.83 -74.16 19.82
C GLU A 140 5.67 -75.35 19.36
N PRO A 141 6.73 -75.76 20.10
CA PRO A 141 7.57 -76.85 19.64
C PRO A 141 6.64 -78.04 19.46
N ALA A 142 6.29 -78.34 18.21
CA ALA A 142 5.70 -79.60 17.86
C ALA A 142 6.80 -80.59 18.21
N ASP A 143 6.64 -81.18 19.39
CA ASP A 143 7.46 -82.19 20.05
C ASP A 143 8.73 -82.49 19.25
N ASP A 144 9.86 -81.91 19.65
CA ASP A 144 11.15 -82.09 18.96
C ASP A 144 11.46 -83.58 18.71
N GLN A 145 10.88 -84.45 19.55
CA GLN A 145 10.84 -85.90 19.42
C GLN A 145 10.16 -86.39 18.12
N ALA A 146 8.98 -85.88 17.78
CA ALA A 146 8.23 -86.26 16.58
C ALA A 146 8.86 -85.71 15.29
N VAL A 147 9.49 -84.53 15.35
CA VAL A 147 10.24 -83.97 14.23
C VAL A 147 11.53 -84.76 14.00
N ALA A 148 12.25 -85.11 15.07
CA ALA A 148 13.43 -85.95 15.00
C ALA A 148 13.09 -87.35 14.47
N GLU A 149 11.97 -87.94 14.89
CA GLU A 149 11.54 -89.28 14.44
C GLU A 149 11.17 -89.29 12.95
N VAL A 150 10.47 -88.26 12.44
CA VAL A 150 10.17 -88.11 11.00
C VAL A 150 11.44 -87.88 10.17
N LEU A 151 12.39 -87.08 10.66
CA LEU A 151 13.68 -86.88 9.98
C LEU A 151 14.56 -88.14 10.04
N LEU A 152 14.50 -88.93 11.11
CA LEU A 152 15.22 -90.20 11.23
C LEU A 152 14.61 -91.25 10.28
N GLU A 153 13.29 -91.28 10.16
CA GLU A 153 12.57 -92.18 9.26
C GLU A 153 12.82 -91.86 7.78
N ASP A 154 12.97 -90.58 7.43
CA ASP A 154 13.33 -90.15 6.06
C ASP A 154 14.83 -90.37 5.76
N LEU A 155 15.73 -90.30 6.76
CA LEU A 155 17.16 -90.61 6.61
C LEU A 155 17.46 -92.11 6.54
N VAL A 156 16.66 -92.94 7.20
CA VAL A 156 16.82 -94.40 7.26
C VAL A 156 16.15 -95.09 6.05
N THR A 157 15.32 -94.39 5.30
CA THR A 157 14.70 -94.91 4.08
C THR A 157 15.71 -94.93 2.92
N ASP A 158 15.87 -96.10 2.28
CA ASP A 158 16.84 -96.39 1.19
C ASP A 158 16.63 -95.59 -0.14
N ARG A 159 15.78 -94.57 -0.12
CA ARG A 159 15.63 -93.56 -1.18
C ARG A 159 15.37 -92.19 -0.55
N PRO A 160 16.38 -91.32 -0.42
CA PRO A 160 16.18 -89.98 0.12
C PRO A 160 15.37 -89.15 -0.89
N LEU A 161 14.10 -88.93 -0.61
CA LEU A 161 13.25 -88.07 -1.41
C LEU A 161 13.41 -86.64 -0.87
N LEU A 162 14.56 -86.05 -1.18
CA LEU A 162 14.98 -84.70 -0.80
C LEU A 162 14.12 -83.61 -1.46
N LEU A 163 12.81 -83.62 -1.22
CA LEU A 163 11.86 -82.51 -1.39
C LEU A 163 10.49 -82.98 -0.87
N PRO A 164 9.83 -82.25 0.04
CA PRO A 164 8.40 -82.43 0.22
C PRO A 164 7.75 -82.19 -1.14
N ARG A 165 7.03 -83.19 -1.66
CA ARG A 165 6.19 -83.03 -2.85
C ARG A 165 5.21 -81.92 -2.54
N SER A 166 5.53 -80.71 -2.98
CA SER A 166 4.63 -79.58 -3.02
C SER A 166 3.48 -79.98 -3.95
N LYS A 167 2.44 -80.57 -3.37
CA LYS A 167 1.14 -80.74 -4.00
C LYS A 167 0.45 -79.39 -3.90
N ASN A 168 1.00 -78.37 -4.55
CA ASN A 168 0.36 -77.08 -4.80
C ASN A 168 1.25 -76.27 -5.75
N VAL A 169 1.25 -76.59 -7.04
CA VAL A 169 1.15 -75.63 -8.18
C VAL A 169 0.98 -76.44 -9.47
N ARG A 170 -0.28 -76.63 -9.91
CA ARG A 170 -0.71 -76.34 -11.30
C ARG A 170 -2.23 -76.47 -11.46
N ALA A 171 -2.89 -75.39 -11.08
CA ALA A 171 -3.98 -74.84 -11.87
C ALA A 171 -3.84 -73.30 -11.88
N ILE A 172 -2.63 -72.81 -12.14
CA ILE A 172 -2.48 -71.48 -12.73
C ILE A 172 -2.44 -71.73 -14.23
N GLY A 173 -3.64 -71.77 -14.80
CA GLY A 173 -3.84 -71.69 -16.23
C GLY A 173 -3.17 -70.42 -16.71
N LEU A 174 -2.15 -70.65 -17.53
CA LEU A 174 -1.48 -69.69 -18.38
C LEU A 174 -2.54 -68.93 -19.20
N HIS A 175 -2.87 -67.70 -18.82
CA HIS A 175 -3.55 -66.75 -19.71
C HIS A 175 -2.51 -65.74 -20.21
N ALA A 176 -1.66 -66.23 -21.11
CA ALA A 176 -0.94 -65.44 -22.11
C ALA A 176 -1.43 -66.04 -23.44
N SER A 177 -1.89 -65.34 -24.46
CA SER A 177 -1.73 -63.95 -24.88
C SER A 177 -2.68 -63.77 -26.07
N ASN A 178 -3.36 -62.62 -26.19
CA ASN A 178 -3.71 -62.01 -27.47
C ASN A 178 -4.13 -60.56 -27.16
N SER A 179 -3.19 -59.61 -27.17
CA SER A 179 -2.92 -58.71 -28.29
C SER A 179 -4.16 -57.95 -28.77
N ASP A 180 -4.34 -56.70 -28.33
CA ASP A 180 -4.58 -55.62 -29.29
C ASP A 180 -4.21 -54.24 -28.71
N SER A 181 -3.13 -53.70 -29.24
CA SER A 181 -2.88 -52.31 -29.65
C SER A 181 -3.53 -51.16 -28.87
N ARG A 182 -2.73 -50.40 -28.12
CA ARG A 182 -2.92 -48.95 -28.04
C ARG A 182 -1.58 -48.22 -27.84
N PRO A 183 -1.13 -47.37 -28.78
CA PRO A 183 0.06 -46.57 -28.60
C PRO A 183 -0.24 -45.35 -27.70
N PRO A 184 0.81 -44.73 -27.11
CA PRO A 184 0.70 -43.54 -26.30
C PRO A 184 0.74 -42.31 -27.21
N ASP A 185 -0.20 -41.38 -27.05
CA ASP A 185 -0.04 -40.00 -27.51
C ASP A 185 -0.87 -39.08 -26.60
N ASP A 186 -0.16 -38.21 -25.92
CA ASP A 186 -0.62 -36.91 -25.39
C ASP A 186 0.20 -35.89 -26.22
N PRO A 187 -0.25 -34.67 -26.62
CA PRO A 187 -1.24 -33.81 -25.95
C PRO A 187 -2.24 -33.05 -26.87
N ASP A 188 -3.12 -32.27 -26.24
CA ASP A 188 -4.17 -31.37 -26.79
C ASP A 188 -3.77 -30.48 -28.00
N PRO A 189 -4.75 -30.01 -28.82
CA PRO A 189 -5.26 -28.65 -28.59
C PRO A 189 -6.77 -28.41 -28.90
N ILE A 190 -7.38 -27.58 -28.04
CA ILE A 190 -8.39 -26.52 -28.30
C ILE A 190 -9.31 -26.68 -29.54
N GLU A 191 -10.62 -26.83 -29.30
CA GLU A 191 -11.64 -26.04 -30.03
C GLU A 191 -12.99 -26.06 -29.28
N ASN A 192 -13.28 -24.98 -28.55
CA ASN A 192 -14.66 -24.58 -28.26
C ASN A 192 -15.18 -23.87 -29.51
N SER A 193 -16.25 -24.40 -30.12
CA SER A 193 -17.05 -23.69 -31.10
C SER A 193 -18.53 -23.98 -30.89
N THR A 194 -19.28 -22.87 -30.81
CA THR A 194 -20.74 -22.67 -30.92
C THR A 194 -21.61 -22.85 -29.68
#